data_AF-A0AA37CIN4-F1
#
_entry.id   AF-A0AA37CIN4-F1
#
_cell.length_a   1.000
_cell.length_b   1.000
_cell.length_c   1.000
_cell.angle_alpha   90.00
_cell.angle_beta   90.00
_cell.angle_gamma   90.00
#
_symmetry.space_group_name_H-M   'P 1'
#
loop_
_entity.id
_entity.type
_entity.pdbx_description
1 polymer ?
#
loop_
_entity_poly.entity_id
_entity_poly.type
_entity_poly.pdbx_seq_one_letter_code
_entity_poly.pdbx_strand_id
1 'polypeptide(L)'
;MRACMRHIVFVLLFSLSWLAQAVEFDEHTRYLTLGPQMQVFEDVRGDATIEQVSSAALSGSFRTNGKAVLNAGYSRSVFWLRVDLLYRPREASAARNWLLELA
;
A
#
# COMPACT_ATOMS: atom_id res chain seq x y z
N MET A 1 3.44 7.55 39.14
CA MET A 1 3.47 6.49 38.09
C MET A 1 2.33 6.56 37.07
N ARG A 2 1.06 6.79 37.45
CA ARG A 2 -0.07 6.87 36.48
C ARG A 2 0.04 7.96 35.41
N ALA A 3 0.57 9.14 35.78
CA ALA A 3 0.78 10.21 34.81
C ALA A 3 1.82 9.82 33.74
N CYS A 4 2.95 9.23 34.11
CA CYS A 4 3.99 8.81 33.16
C CYS A 4 3.47 7.78 32.12
N MET A 5 2.71 6.79 32.58
CA MET A 5 2.09 5.77 31.71
C MET A 5 1.10 6.37 30.70
N ARG A 6 0.35 7.41 31.09
CA ARG A 6 -0.56 8.12 30.16
C ARG A 6 0.20 8.80 29.02
N HIS A 7 1.32 9.45 29.30
CA HIS A 7 2.10 10.14 28.26
C HIS A 7 2.79 9.14 27.32
N ILE A 8 3.27 7.99 27.84
CA ILE A 8 3.82 6.91 27.01
C ILE A 8 2.78 6.37 26.04
N VAL A 9 1.55 6.15 26.50
CA VAL A 9 0.45 5.68 25.62
C VAL A 9 0.15 6.72 24.53
N PHE A 10 0.10 8.01 24.85
CA PHE A 10 -0.09 9.04 23.83
C PHE A 10 1.05 9.07 22.81
N VAL A 11 2.31 9.03 23.26
CA VAL A 11 3.48 8.98 22.36
C VAL A 11 3.43 7.74 21.46
N LEU A 12 3.03 6.58 21.99
CA LEU A 12 2.87 5.35 21.23
C LEU A 12 1.75 5.46 20.18
N LEU A 13 0.60 6.03 20.54
CA LEU A 13 -0.53 6.21 19.61
C LEU A 13 -0.18 7.19 18.48
N PHE A 14 0.55 8.28 18.79
CA PHE A 14 0.99 9.22 17.76
C PHE A 14 2.08 8.62 16.84
N SER A 15 2.98 7.77 17.35
CA SER A 15 3.98 7.10 16.52
C SER A 15 3.38 6.01 15.63
N LEU A 16 2.30 5.35 16.07
CA LEU A 16 1.52 4.40 15.26
C LEU A 16 0.90 5.04 14.01
N SER A 17 0.45 6.30 14.09
CA SER A 17 -0.10 7.01 12.92
C SER A 17 0.93 7.26 11.81
N TRP A 18 2.22 7.34 12.16
CA TRP A 18 3.31 7.50 11.19
C TRP A 18 3.60 6.20 10.42
N LEU A 19 3.16 5.05 10.92
CA LEU A 19 3.28 3.76 10.24
C LEU A 19 2.20 3.55 9.16
N ALA A 20 1.27 4.50 8.97
CA ALA A 20 0.36 4.46 7.84
C ALA A 20 1.14 4.60 6.52
N GLN A 21 1.15 3.55 5.70
CA GLN A 21 1.94 3.46 4.46
C GLN A 21 1.14 3.85 3.20
N ALA A 22 -0.06 4.40 3.34
CA ALA A 22 -0.87 4.75 2.19
C ALA A 22 -0.21 5.88 1.38
N VAL A 23 -0.20 5.72 0.06
CA VAL A 23 0.34 6.73 -0.83
C VAL A 23 -0.69 7.84 -0.99
N GLU A 24 -0.39 9.00 -0.43
CA GLU A 24 -1.25 10.17 -0.52
C GLU A 24 -1.02 10.92 -1.83
N PHE A 25 -2.11 11.27 -2.51
CA PHE A 25 -2.10 12.06 -3.73
C PHE A 25 -3.35 12.94 -3.81
N ASP A 26 -3.26 13.99 -4.61
CA ASP A 26 -4.28 15.02 -4.77
C ASP A 26 -4.45 15.40 -6.25
N GLU A 27 -5.35 16.32 -6.54
CA GLU A 27 -5.66 16.78 -7.91
C GLU A 27 -4.48 17.42 -8.65
N HIS A 28 -3.49 17.92 -7.90
CA HIS A 28 -2.28 18.52 -8.48
C HIS A 28 -1.23 17.46 -8.83
N THR A 29 -1.40 16.23 -8.33
CA THR A 29 -0.55 15.09 -8.69
C THR A 29 -0.75 14.78 -10.18
N ARG A 30 0.35 14.78 -10.95
CA ARG A 30 0.31 14.45 -12.39
C ARG A 30 0.70 13.01 -12.64
N TYR A 31 1.71 12.54 -11.93
CA TYR A 31 2.25 11.19 -12.01
C TYR A 31 2.64 10.75 -10.62
N LEU A 32 2.41 9.46 -10.32
CA LEU A 32 2.71 8.87 -9.02
C LEU A 32 3.46 7.56 -9.24
N THR A 33 4.71 7.51 -8.79
CA THR A 33 5.56 6.33 -8.92
C THR A 33 5.18 5.28 -7.88
N LEU A 34 4.46 4.22 -8.29
CA LEU A 34 3.95 3.20 -7.37
C LEU A 34 4.97 2.13 -7.01
N GLY A 35 5.94 1.84 -7.88
CA GLY A 35 6.84 0.69 -7.74
C GLY A 35 7.48 0.50 -6.35
N PRO A 36 8.08 1.55 -5.74
CA PRO A 36 8.72 1.40 -4.43
C PRO A 36 7.74 1.12 -3.28
N GLN A 37 6.51 1.63 -3.38
CA GLN A 37 5.47 1.52 -2.35
C GLN A 37 4.52 0.34 -2.57
N MET A 38 4.51 -0.20 -3.79
CA MET A 38 3.76 -1.40 -4.15
C MET A 38 4.21 -2.59 -3.30
N GLN A 39 3.25 -3.38 -2.86
CA GLN A 39 3.47 -4.63 -2.18
C GLN A 39 3.14 -5.80 -3.11
N VAL A 40 3.85 -6.90 -2.94
CA VAL A 40 3.79 -8.06 -3.83
C VAL A 40 3.60 -9.32 -3.01
N PHE A 41 2.69 -10.17 -3.46
CA PHE A 41 2.54 -11.54 -3.00
C PHE A 41 2.75 -12.47 -4.19
N GLU A 42 3.67 -13.42 -4.06
CA GLU A 42 3.91 -14.45 -5.07
C GLU A 42 3.09 -15.69 -4.74
N ASP A 43 2.12 -15.98 -5.60
CA ASP A 43 1.38 -17.23 -5.60
C ASP A 43 2.07 -18.24 -6.53
N VAL A 44 2.89 -19.09 -5.92
CA VAL A 44 3.65 -20.14 -6.63
C VAL A 44 2.73 -21.22 -7.23
N ARG A 45 1.55 -21.43 -6.65
CA ARG A 45 0.58 -22.41 -7.16
C ARG A 45 -0.29 -21.86 -8.28
N GLY A 46 -0.52 -20.54 -8.26
CA GLY A 46 -1.32 -19.82 -9.26
C GLY A 46 -2.81 -20.10 -9.15
N ASP A 47 -3.28 -20.56 -7.99
CA ASP A 47 -4.67 -20.95 -7.73
C ASP A 47 -5.38 -20.03 -6.71
N ALA A 48 -4.70 -18.99 -6.22
CA ALA A 48 -5.32 -18.02 -5.31
C ALA A 48 -6.38 -17.18 -6.04
N THR A 49 -7.49 -16.90 -5.36
CA THR A 49 -8.56 -16.02 -5.88
C THR A 49 -8.47 -14.60 -5.32
N ILE A 50 -9.17 -13.64 -5.94
CA ILE A 50 -9.20 -12.24 -5.47
C ILE A 50 -9.76 -12.13 -4.04
N GLU A 51 -10.74 -12.96 -3.68
CA GLU A 51 -11.33 -13.00 -2.34
C GLU A 51 -10.33 -13.52 -1.31
N GLN A 52 -9.50 -14.50 -1.69
CA GLN A 52 -8.48 -15.04 -0.81
C GLN A 52 -7.36 -14.01 -0.59
N VAL A 53 -6.81 -13.44 -1.65
CA VAL A 53 -5.68 -12.49 -1.53
C VAL A 53 -6.08 -11.15 -0.91
N SER A 54 -7.35 -10.74 -1.01
CA SER A 54 -7.88 -9.56 -0.32
C SER A 54 -8.29 -9.83 1.13
N SER A 55 -8.26 -11.08 1.59
CA SER A 55 -8.62 -11.43 2.95
C SER A 55 -7.58 -10.96 3.98
N ALA A 56 -8.04 -10.72 5.21
CA ALA A 56 -7.17 -10.34 6.32
C ALA A 56 -6.08 -11.40 6.61
N ALA A 57 -6.38 -12.68 6.36
CA ALA A 57 -5.44 -13.78 6.60
C ALA A 57 -4.20 -13.70 5.69
N LEU A 58 -4.36 -13.24 4.45
CA LEU A 58 -3.26 -13.12 3.48
C LEU A 58 -2.62 -11.72 3.45
N SER A 59 -3.19 -10.74 4.15
CA SER A 59 -2.64 -9.37 4.21
C SER A 59 -1.17 -9.32 4.63
N GLY A 60 -0.77 -10.17 5.60
CA GLY A 60 0.61 -10.25 6.08
C GLY A 60 1.60 -10.94 5.12
N SER A 61 1.12 -11.58 4.07
CA SER A 61 1.98 -12.24 3.07
C SER A 61 2.52 -11.28 2.00
N PHE A 62 1.94 -10.08 1.90
CA PHE A 62 2.39 -9.04 0.99
C PHE A 62 3.69 -8.41 1.50
N ARG A 63 4.70 -8.33 0.62
CA ARG A 63 5.98 -7.71 0.91
C ARG A 63 6.17 -6.45 0.08
N THR A 64 6.64 -5.37 0.70
CA THR A 64 7.00 -4.15 -0.03
C THR A 64 8.07 -4.45 -1.08
N ASN A 65 7.82 -4.05 -2.33
CA ASN A 65 8.74 -4.25 -3.46
C ASN A 65 10.03 -3.44 -3.28
N GLY A 66 9.93 -2.18 -2.82
CA GLY A 66 11.07 -1.31 -2.50
C GLY A 66 11.91 -0.90 -3.71
N LYS A 67 11.56 -1.34 -4.92
CA LYS A 67 12.26 -1.05 -6.18
C LYS A 67 11.37 -0.23 -7.10
N ALA A 68 11.97 0.55 -8.00
CA ALA A 68 11.21 1.34 -8.98
C ALA A 68 10.36 0.47 -9.91
N VAL A 69 10.86 -0.72 -10.27
CA VAL A 69 10.20 -1.68 -11.15
C VAL A 69 10.26 -3.06 -10.49
N LEU A 70 9.13 -3.77 -10.50
CA LEU A 70 9.10 -5.19 -10.12
C LEU A 70 9.67 -6.00 -11.28
N ASN A 71 10.73 -6.77 -11.01
CA ASN A 71 11.25 -7.76 -11.94
C ASN A 71 11.25 -9.12 -11.24
N ALA A 72 10.31 -9.97 -11.64
CA ALA A 72 10.12 -11.30 -11.09
C ALA A 72 10.95 -12.39 -11.83
N GLY A 73 11.66 -12.01 -12.89
CA GLY A 73 12.32 -12.98 -13.78
C GLY A 73 11.33 -13.89 -14.50
N TYR A 74 11.82 -15.02 -15.03
CA TYR A 74 11.00 -16.04 -15.67
C TYR A 74 10.46 -17.01 -14.61
N SER A 75 9.14 -16.98 -14.39
CA SER A 75 8.46 -17.82 -13.42
C SER A 75 7.09 -18.26 -13.93
N ARG A 76 6.55 -19.35 -13.36
CA ARG A 76 5.16 -19.80 -13.56
C ARG A 76 4.21 -19.29 -12.47
N SER A 77 4.74 -18.59 -11.48
CA SER A 77 3.96 -18.01 -10.38
C SER A 77 3.04 -16.89 -10.87
N VAL A 78 1.95 -16.69 -10.14
CA VAL A 78 1.10 -15.50 -10.27
C VAL A 78 1.56 -14.46 -9.26
N PHE A 79 1.77 -13.21 -9.70
CA PHE A 79 2.17 -12.11 -8.83
C PHE A 79 0.99 -11.20 -8.56
N TRP A 80 0.55 -11.18 -7.31
CA TRP A 80 -0.49 -10.27 -6.82
C TRP A 80 0.14 -8.96 -6.38
N LEU A 81 -0.35 -7.86 -6.93
CA LEU A 81 0.12 -6.52 -6.63
C LEU A 81 -0.91 -5.79 -5.77
N ARG A 82 -0.43 -5.15 -4.71
CA ARG A 82 -1.25 -4.32 -3.82
C ARG A 82 -0.63 -2.94 -3.69
N VAL A 83 -1.47 -1.92 -3.77
CA VAL A 83 -1.10 -0.53 -3.50
C VAL A 83 -2.22 0.09 -2.68
N ASP A 84 -1.87 0.60 -1.51
CA ASP A 84 -2.82 1.34 -0.67
C ASP A 84 -2.75 2.82 -1.09
N LEU A 85 -3.81 3.29 -1.75
CA LEU A 85 -3.92 4.65 -2.28
C LEU A 85 -4.87 5.48 -1.43
N LEU A 86 -4.47 6.70 -1.08
CA LEU A 86 -5.30 7.64 -0.35
C LEU A 86 -5.43 8.96 -1.10
N TYR A 87 -6.60 9.16 -1.72
CA TYR A 87 -6.90 10.42 -2.39
C TYR A 87 -7.33 11.48 -1.36
N ARG A 88 -6.62 12.61 -1.32
CA ARG A 88 -6.93 13.76 -0.44
C ARG A 88 -7.05 15.05 -1.25
N PRO A 89 -8.23 15.36 -1.79
CA PRO A 89 -8.43 16.57 -2.58
C PRO A 89 -8.30 17.82 -1.71
N ARG A 90 -7.70 18.89 -2.25
CA ARG A 90 -7.59 20.19 -1.56
C ARG A 90 -8.70 21.15 -1.97
N GLU A 91 -9.24 20.98 -3.17
CA GLU A 91 -10.34 21.75 -3.73
C GLU A 91 -11.63 20.93 -3.78
N ALA A 92 -12.74 21.56 -3.39
CA ALA A 92 -14.03 20.88 -3.19
C ALA A 92 -14.66 20.27 -4.47
N SER A 93 -14.14 20.58 -5.66
CA SER A 93 -14.66 20.08 -6.94
C SER A 93 -13.64 19.27 -7.75
N ALA A 94 -12.48 18.94 -7.18
CA ALA A 94 -11.38 18.38 -7.92
C ALA A 94 -11.45 16.85 -8.09
N ALA A 95 -12.59 16.31 -8.53
CA ALA A 95 -12.64 14.92 -8.96
C ALA A 95 -11.87 14.76 -10.28
N ARG A 96 -10.81 13.95 -10.28
CA ARG A 96 -9.99 13.64 -11.46
C ARG A 96 -10.04 12.14 -11.75
N ASN A 97 -10.02 11.79 -13.03
CA ASN A 97 -9.85 10.41 -13.48
C ASN A 97 -8.35 10.03 -13.44
N TRP A 98 -8.06 8.87 -12.87
CA TRP A 98 -6.71 8.34 -12.75
C TRP A 98 -6.57 7.09 -13.60
N LEU A 99 -5.41 6.92 -14.23
CA LEU A 99 -5.05 5.72 -14.97
C LEU A 99 -3.94 5.00 -14.22
N LEU A 100 -4.06 3.69 -14.08
CA LEU A 100 -2.97 2.83 -13.67
C LEU A 100 -2.22 2.37 -14.93
N GLU A 101 -0.96 2.77 -15.03
CA GLU A 101 -0.06 2.31 -16.08
C GLU A 101 0.70 1.06 -15.60
N LEU A 102 0.74 0.04 -16.45
CA LEU A 102 1.50 -1.20 -16.27
C LEU A 102 2.49 -1.28 -17.44
N ALA A 103 3.79 -1.33 -17.12
CA ALA A 103 4.88 -1.35 -18.09
C ALA A 103 5.56 -2.72 -18.13
#